data_AF-A0A442EJ76-F1
#
_entry.id   AF-A0A442EJ76-F1
#
_cell.length_a   1.000
_cell.length_b   1.000
_cell.length_c   1.000
_cell.angle_alpha   90.00
_cell.angle_beta   90.00
_cell.angle_gamma   90.00
#
_symmetry.space_group_name_H-M   'P 1'
#
loop_
_entity.id
_entity.type
_entity.pdbx_description
1 polymer ?
#
loop_
_entity_poly.entity_id
_entity_poly.type
_entity_poly.pdbx_seq_one_letter_code
_entity_poly.pdbx_strand_id
1 'polypeptide(L)'
;MLDLRNHKQAWPDHLEPRGEGFNRESFAAWWDRHCDELGHLHPQIAEQWVHRHWTYSPYSFLPLDDLSWSQEQWATSRILKDVFVNGWQLDPDYDYRAFAGMPDHATTKPLNQTGTWDYPIVTLETPGGFQDHGIHRPDVGHLLIEGHSRIRYMNALSHRGKAAPYHNVFILRTTKAG
;
A
#
# COMPACT_ATOMS: atom_id res chain seq x y z
N MET A 1 -3.79 -18.48 -7.45
CA MET A 1 -4.49 -17.24 -7.82
C MET A 1 -5.00 -16.68 -6.52
N LEU A 2 -4.79 -15.39 -6.25
CA LEU A 2 -5.19 -14.81 -4.97
C LEU A 2 -6.72 -14.69 -4.90
N ASP A 3 -7.37 -15.33 -3.94
CA ASP A 3 -8.78 -15.08 -3.67
C ASP A 3 -8.91 -13.89 -2.72
N LEU A 4 -9.72 -12.88 -3.05
CA LEU A 4 -10.06 -11.76 -2.16
C LEU A 4 -11.43 -11.98 -1.48
N ARG A 5 -12.15 -13.03 -1.87
CA ARG A 5 -13.48 -13.35 -1.35
C ARG A 5 -13.32 -14.09 -0.03
N ASN A 6 -13.72 -13.44 1.05
CA ASN A 6 -14.10 -14.11 2.29
C ASN A 6 -12.94 -14.63 3.14
N HIS A 7 -12.05 -13.73 3.52
CA HIS A 7 -11.10 -14.03 4.57
C HIS A 7 -11.62 -13.59 5.94
N LYS A 8 -11.92 -14.57 6.78
CA LYS A 8 -12.28 -14.36 8.19
C LYS A 8 -11.07 -14.08 9.08
N GLN A 9 -9.87 -14.22 8.54
CA GLN A 9 -8.65 -13.97 9.31
C GLN A 9 -8.43 -12.47 9.32
N ALA A 10 -8.61 -11.85 10.48
CA ALA A 10 -7.95 -10.60 10.77
C ALA A 10 -6.53 -10.92 11.23
N TRP A 11 -5.61 -9.96 11.11
CA TRP A 11 -4.32 -10.05 11.78
C TRP A 11 -4.52 -10.38 13.27
N PRO A 12 -3.59 -11.14 13.90
CA PRO A 12 -3.72 -11.56 15.29
C PRO A 12 -3.96 -10.38 16.26
N ASP A 13 -5.01 -10.43 17.09
CA ASP A 13 -5.40 -9.34 18.01
C ASP A 13 -4.24 -8.80 18.87
N HIS A 14 -3.24 -9.62 19.22
CA HIS A 14 -2.10 -9.16 20.01
C HIS A 14 -1.21 -8.14 19.27
N LEU A 15 -1.24 -8.14 17.94
CA LEU A 15 -0.56 -7.16 17.08
C LEU A 15 -1.32 -5.83 16.97
N GLU A 16 -2.50 -5.69 17.57
CA GLU A 16 -3.26 -4.45 17.53
C GLU A 16 -2.48 -3.28 18.19
N PRO A 17 -2.42 -2.11 17.54
CA PRO A 17 -1.97 -0.88 18.19
C PRO A 17 -2.89 -0.51 19.35
N ARG A 18 -2.32 -0.23 20.53
CA ARG A 18 -3.12 0.07 21.71
C ARG A 18 -3.74 1.48 21.60
N GLY A 19 -4.99 1.62 22.04
CA GLY A 19 -5.70 2.89 22.08
C GLY A 19 -6.19 3.39 20.71
N GLU A 20 -6.94 4.49 20.72
CA GLU A 20 -7.58 5.05 19.52
C GLU A 20 -7.37 6.57 19.43
N GLY A 21 -7.53 7.12 18.21
CA GLY A 21 -7.45 8.55 17.96
C GLY A 21 -6.12 9.16 18.44
N PHE A 22 -6.20 10.21 19.25
CA PHE A 22 -5.03 10.87 19.84
C PHE A 22 -4.32 10.06 20.92
N ASN A 23 -4.99 9.04 21.48
CA ASN A 23 -4.42 8.14 22.49
C ASN A 23 -3.82 6.87 21.87
N ARG A 24 -3.79 6.79 20.54
CA ARG A 24 -3.21 5.66 19.83
C ARG A 24 -1.72 5.58 20.09
N GLU A 25 -1.25 4.38 20.42
CA GLU A 25 0.15 4.03 20.61
C GLU A 25 1.01 4.47 19.42
N SER A 26 2.18 5.05 19.70
CA SER A 26 3.13 5.44 18.67
C SER A 26 3.69 4.21 17.95
N PHE A 27 4.13 4.38 16.71
CA PHE A 27 4.74 3.27 15.97
C PHE A 27 5.98 2.71 16.69
N ALA A 28 6.82 3.57 17.27
CA ALA A 28 8.02 3.12 17.98
C ALA A 28 7.67 2.19 19.16
N ALA A 29 6.71 2.58 20.01
CA ALA A 29 6.30 1.75 21.14
C ALA A 29 5.63 0.44 20.69
N TRP A 30 4.83 0.49 19.62
CA TRP A 30 4.24 -0.71 19.02
C TRP A 30 5.30 -1.64 18.42
N TRP A 31 6.28 -1.08 17.71
CA TRP A 31 7.36 -1.83 17.07
C TRP A 31 8.25 -2.51 18.11
N ASP A 32 8.58 -1.84 19.22
CA ASP A 32 9.34 -2.45 20.31
C ASP A 32 8.67 -3.70 20.91
N ARG A 33 7.33 -3.81 20.83
CA ARG A 33 6.58 -4.99 21.29
C ARG A 33 6.59 -6.15 20.28
N HIS A 34 6.73 -5.83 19.00
CA HIS A 34 6.37 -6.74 17.89
C HIS A 34 7.48 -6.97 16.88
N CYS A 35 8.61 -6.28 16.99
CA CYS A 35 9.73 -6.41 16.05
C CYS A 35 10.33 -7.81 16.04
N ASP A 36 10.21 -8.57 17.13
CA ASP A 36 10.63 -9.98 17.16
C ASP A 36 9.76 -10.86 16.24
N GLU A 37 8.46 -10.55 16.12
CA GLU A 37 7.52 -11.30 15.27
C GLU A 37 7.44 -10.75 13.84
N LEU A 38 7.55 -9.43 13.67
CA LEU A 38 7.36 -8.73 12.39
C LEU A 38 8.67 -8.22 11.79
N GLY A 39 9.82 -8.49 12.40
CA GLY A 39 11.13 -7.96 11.99
C GLY A 39 11.61 -8.46 10.64
N HIS A 40 10.98 -9.50 10.09
CA HIS A 40 11.19 -9.92 8.71
C HIS A 40 10.56 -8.97 7.69
N LEU A 41 9.60 -8.13 8.10
CA LEU A 41 9.05 -7.04 7.30
C LEU A 41 9.85 -5.75 7.48
N HIS A 42 9.89 -4.93 6.43
CA HIS A 42 10.47 -3.60 6.55
C HIS A 42 9.67 -2.74 7.54
N PRO A 43 10.31 -1.97 8.45
CA PRO A 43 9.59 -1.15 9.43
C PRO A 43 8.59 -0.17 8.81
N GLN A 44 8.88 0.38 7.63
CA GLN A 44 7.92 1.25 6.93
C GLN A 44 6.69 0.50 6.40
N ILE A 45 6.81 -0.78 6.02
CA ILE A 45 5.65 -1.59 5.66
C ILE A 45 4.80 -1.80 6.91
N ALA A 46 5.42 -2.19 8.02
CA ALA A 46 4.73 -2.40 9.29
C ALA A 46 4.06 -1.12 9.80
N GLU A 47 4.74 0.03 9.74
CA GLU A 47 4.16 1.31 10.14
C GLU A 47 3.00 1.71 9.24
N GLN A 48 3.27 1.81 7.93
CA GLN A 48 2.35 2.47 7.02
C GLN A 48 1.13 1.60 6.72
N TRP A 49 1.27 0.28 6.73
CA TRP A 49 0.17 -0.63 6.45
C TRP A 49 -0.41 -1.25 7.73
N VAL A 50 0.38 -1.98 8.51
CA VAL A 50 -0.14 -2.77 9.64
C VAL A 50 -0.58 -1.88 10.80
N HIS A 51 0.34 -1.05 11.32
CA HIS A 51 0.06 -0.16 12.44
C HIS A 51 -1.00 0.87 12.06
N ARG A 52 -0.80 1.67 11.00
CA ARG A 52 -1.75 2.76 10.69
C ARG A 52 -3.12 2.27 10.24
N HIS A 53 -3.21 1.17 9.49
CA HIS A 53 -4.47 0.70 8.90
C HIS A 53 -5.03 -0.58 9.53
N TRP A 54 -4.60 -0.97 10.74
CA TRP A 54 -5.12 -2.12 11.50
C TRP A 54 -6.61 -2.43 11.28
N THR A 55 -7.50 -1.49 11.62
CA THR A 55 -8.97 -1.66 11.55
C THR A 55 -9.55 -1.53 10.15
N TYR A 56 -8.81 -0.91 9.21
CA TYR A 56 -9.36 -0.43 7.93
C TYR A 56 -8.74 -1.09 6.70
N SER A 57 -7.71 -1.92 6.87
CA SER A 57 -7.09 -2.57 5.73
C SER A 57 -8.02 -3.65 5.17
N PRO A 58 -8.41 -3.58 3.88
CA PRO A 58 -9.16 -4.66 3.24
C PRO A 58 -8.31 -5.93 3.04
N TYR A 59 -7.01 -5.84 3.32
CA TYR A 59 -6.02 -6.90 3.18
C TYR A 59 -5.50 -7.42 4.52
N SER A 60 -6.21 -7.14 5.62
CA SER A 60 -5.87 -7.61 6.98
C SER A 60 -5.91 -9.14 7.12
N PHE A 61 -6.33 -9.84 6.08
CA PHE A 61 -6.28 -11.29 6.01
C PHE A 61 -4.96 -11.88 5.53
N LEU A 62 -4.08 -11.06 4.96
CA LEU A 62 -2.79 -11.55 4.52
C LEU A 62 -1.98 -12.00 5.75
N PRO A 63 -1.53 -13.27 5.78
CA PRO A 63 -0.79 -13.82 6.92
C PRO A 63 0.59 -13.17 7.00
N LEU A 64 0.78 -12.24 7.94
CA LEU A 64 1.99 -11.43 8.06
C LEU A 64 3.27 -12.27 8.22
N ASP A 65 3.16 -13.42 8.88
CA ASP A 65 4.24 -14.39 9.11
C ASP A 65 4.76 -15.07 7.83
N ASP A 66 3.93 -15.11 6.77
CA ASP A 66 4.27 -15.72 5.48
C ASP A 66 4.72 -14.69 4.43
N LEU A 67 4.68 -13.41 4.75
CA LEU A 67 5.06 -12.36 3.82
C LEU A 67 6.58 -12.24 3.73
N SER A 68 7.09 -12.22 2.50
CA SER A 68 8.44 -11.71 2.20
C SER A 68 8.32 -10.40 1.42
N TRP A 69 9.40 -9.61 1.42
CA TRP A 69 9.39 -8.33 0.72
C TRP A 69 10.69 -8.06 -0.02
N SER A 70 10.60 -7.25 -1.07
CA SER A 70 11.74 -6.57 -1.69
C SER A 70 11.40 -5.09 -1.91
N GLN A 71 12.43 -4.25 -1.99
CA GLN A 71 12.30 -2.88 -2.48
C GLN A 71 12.88 -2.80 -3.88
N GLU A 72 12.11 -2.24 -4.80
CA GLU A 72 12.54 -1.99 -6.17
C GLU A 72 12.33 -0.53 -6.54
N GLN A 73 13.03 -0.06 -7.57
CA GLN A 73 12.80 1.24 -8.16
C GLN A 73 12.13 1.07 -9.53
N TRP A 74 10.93 1.60 -9.68
CA TRP A 74 10.13 1.46 -10.89
C TRP A 74 9.90 2.80 -11.57
N ALA A 75 9.81 2.78 -12.91
CA ALA A 75 9.43 3.95 -13.67
C ALA A 75 7.96 4.32 -13.40
N THR A 76 7.63 5.61 -13.43
CA THR A 76 6.25 6.13 -13.28
C THR A 76 5.28 5.42 -14.23
N SER A 77 5.68 5.26 -15.49
CA SER A 77 4.88 4.62 -16.54
C SER A 77 4.62 3.14 -16.24
N ARG A 78 5.59 2.43 -15.64
CA ARG A 78 5.42 1.04 -15.21
C ARG A 78 4.43 0.97 -14.06
N ILE A 79 4.55 1.83 -13.04
CA ILE A 79 3.65 1.83 -11.88
C ILE A 79 2.21 2.08 -12.31
N LEU A 80 1.96 3.10 -13.15
CA LEU A 80 0.62 3.45 -13.61
C LEU A 80 -0.01 2.39 -14.54
N LYS A 81 0.82 1.55 -15.17
CA LYS A 81 0.37 0.47 -16.04
C LYS A 81 0.13 -0.84 -15.29
N ASP A 82 1.08 -1.22 -14.44
CA ASP A 82 1.18 -2.60 -13.91
C ASP A 82 0.57 -2.73 -12.50
N VAL A 83 0.44 -1.63 -11.73
CA VAL A 83 -0.14 -1.67 -10.39
C VAL A 83 -1.65 -1.46 -10.46
N PHE A 84 -2.39 -2.50 -10.07
CA PHE A 84 -3.84 -2.47 -10.01
C PHE A 84 -4.32 -1.90 -8.67
N VAL A 85 -5.25 -0.95 -8.72
CA VAL A 85 -5.87 -0.33 -7.53
C VAL A 85 -7.30 -0.85 -7.39
N ASN A 86 -7.54 -1.76 -6.44
CA ASN A 86 -8.86 -2.38 -6.32
C ASN A 86 -9.94 -1.38 -5.89
N GLY A 87 -11.08 -1.38 -6.58
CA GLY A 87 -12.21 -0.49 -6.32
C GLY A 87 -12.05 0.95 -6.82
N TRP A 88 -10.96 1.29 -7.53
CA TRP A 88 -10.73 2.65 -8.02
C TRP A 88 -10.28 2.66 -9.49
N GLN A 89 -10.80 3.62 -10.24
CA GLN A 89 -10.26 4.01 -11.54
C GLN A 89 -9.43 5.28 -11.35
N LEU A 90 -8.20 5.29 -11.86
CA LEU A 90 -7.34 6.48 -11.83
C LEU A 90 -7.87 7.50 -12.85
N ASP A 91 -8.10 8.73 -12.39
CA ASP A 91 -8.55 9.86 -13.21
C ASP A 91 -7.66 11.06 -12.86
N PRO A 92 -6.75 11.48 -13.77
CA PRO A 92 -5.74 12.48 -13.44
C PRO A 92 -6.33 13.85 -13.07
N ASP A 93 -7.48 14.22 -13.63
CA ASP A 93 -8.11 15.51 -13.35
C ASP A 93 -8.87 15.48 -12.03
N TYR A 94 -9.62 14.40 -11.77
CA TYR A 94 -10.28 14.19 -10.50
C TYR A 94 -9.28 14.05 -9.36
N ASP A 95 -8.24 13.23 -9.56
CA ASP A 95 -7.17 13.01 -8.58
C ASP A 95 -6.43 14.33 -8.30
N TYR A 96 -6.14 15.15 -9.31
CA TYR A 96 -5.53 16.46 -9.08
C TYR A 96 -6.42 17.34 -8.20
N ARG A 97 -7.73 17.44 -8.49
CA ARG A 97 -8.67 18.24 -7.70
C ARG A 97 -8.76 17.75 -6.25
N ALA A 98 -8.73 16.45 -6.03
CA ALA A 98 -8.81 15.86 -4.69
C ALA A 98 -7.63 16.25 -3.79
N PHE A 99 -6.44 16.46 -4.36
CA PHE A 99 -5.20 16.60 -3.59
C PHE A 99 -4.53 17.98 -3.69
N ALA A 100 -4.71 18.71 -4.80
CA ALA A 100 -3.99 19.97 -5.04
C ALA A 100 -4.28 21.07 -4.00
N GLY A 101 -5.45 21.04 -3.35
CA GLY A 101 -5.84 21.99 -2.30
C GLY A 101 -5.25 21.69 -0.92
N MET A 102 -4.42 20.65 -0.78
CA MET A 102 -3.92 20.19 0.52
C MET A 102 -2.38 20.19 0.56
N PRO A 103 -1.69 21.33 0.42
CA PRO A 103 -0.23 21.35 0.20
C PRO A 103 0.61 20.75 1.34
N ASP A 104 0.10 20.79 2.58
CA ASP A 104 0.80 20.29 3.77
C ASP A 104 0.40 18.86 4.16
N HIS A 105 -0.48 18.21 3.41
CA HIS A 105 -0.89 16.83 3.68
C HIS A 105 0.26 15.85 3.45
N ALA A 106 0.34 14.80 4.28
CA ALA A 106 1.46 13.85 4.27
C ALA A 106 1.71 13.20 2.90
N THR A 107 0.66 13.00 2.09
CA THR A 107 0.80 12.52 0.70
C THR A 107 1.32 13.59 -0.25
N THR A 108 0.78 14.80 -0.19
CA THR A 108 0.93 15.82 -1.23
C THR A 108 2.20 16.61 -1.07
N LYS A 109 2.62 16.89 0.16
CA LYS A 109 3.84 17.63 0.48
C LYS A 109 5.08 17.02 -0.19
N PRO A 110 5.42 15.72 0.00
CA PRO A 110 6.59 15.11 -0.65
C PRO A 110 6.44 15.08 -2.18
N LEU A 111 5.25 14.73 -2.69
CA LEU A 111 4.97 14.65 -4.12
C LEU A 111 5.08 16.02 -4.82
N ASN A 112 4.65 17.10 -4.17
CA ASN A 112 4.79 18.46 -4.69
C ASN A 112 6.24 18.95 -4.68
N GLN A 113 7.01 18.56 -3.67
CA GLN A 113 8.40 18.99 -3.52
C GLN A 113 9.36 18.22 -4.44
N THR A 114 9.11 16.93 -4.65
CA THR A 114 10.09 16.03 -5.26
C THR A 114 9.56 15.27 -6.48
N GLY A 115 8.25 15.34 -6.75
CA GLY A 115 7.61 14.51 -7.76
C GLY A 115 7.46 13.04 -7.35
N THR A 116 7.88 12.65 -6.14
CA THR A 116 7.76 11.29 -5.60
C THR A 116 7.30 11.28 -4.14
N TRP A 117 7.00 10.10 -3.60
CA TRP A 117 6.71 9.89 -2.18
C TRP A 117 7.99 9.71 -1.35
N ASP A 118 7.89 10.05 -0.07
CA ASP A 118 8.89 9.89 0.99
C ASP A 118 8.90 8.48 1.62
N TYR A 119 7.78 7.75 1.54
CA TYR A 119 7.70 6.32 1.85
C TYR A 119 7.10 5.53 0.67
N PRO A 120 7.66 4.36 0.30
CA PRO A 120 7.19 3.55 -0.83
C PRO A 120 5.74 3.11 -0.73
N ILE A 121 5.03 3.05 -1.87
CA ILE A 121 3.78 2.29 -1.94
C ILE A 121 4.07 0.80 -1.70
N VAL A 122 3.08 0.07 -1.20
CA VAL A 122 3.17 -1.37 -0.95
C VAL A 122 2.27 -2.09 -1.94
N THR A 123 2.86 -3.01 -2.69
CA THR A 123 2.16 -3.86 -3.66
C THR A 123 2.31 -5.32 -3.25
N LEU A 124 1.34 -6.16 -3.60
CA LEU A 124 1.42 -7.61 -3.50
C LEU A 124 1.60 -8.17 -4.90
N GLU A 125 2.64 -8.98 -5.09
CA GLU A 125 2.85 -9.74 -6.31
C GLU A 125 1.77 -10.83 -6.43
N THR A 126 1.07 -10.86 -7.56
CA THR A 126 -0.01 -11.81 -7.85
C THR A 126 0.27 -12.52 -9.19
N PRO A 127 1.23 -13.46 -9.26
CA PRO A 127 1.65 -14.07 -10.53
C PRO A 127 0.54 -14.79 -11.30
N GLY A 128 -0.48 -15.28 -10.59
CA GLY A 128 -1.67 -15.90 -11.17
C GLY A 128 -2.91 -15.01 -11.14
N GLY A 129 -2.75 -13.70 -10.94
CA GLY A 129 -3.85 -12.76 -10.77
C GLY A 129 -4.61 -12.92 -9.45
N PHE A 130 -5.77 -12.27 -9.38
CA PHE A 130 -6.68 -12.37 -8.25
C PHE A 130 -8.15 -12.55 -8.67
N GLN A 131 -9.00 -12.92 -7.73
CA GLN A 131 -10.44 -12.96 -7.87
C GLN A 131 -11.11 -12.15 -6.75
N ASP A 132 -12.09 -11.31 -7.09
CA ASP A 132 -12.85 -10.51 -6.13
C ASP A 132 -14.34 -10.51 -6.49
N HIS A 133 -15.22 -10.88 -5.55
CA HIS A 133 -16.69 -10.94 -5.72
C HIS A 133 -17.21 -11.46 -7.08
N GLY A 134 -16.56 -12.49 -7.64
CA GLY A 134 -16.93 -13.11 -8.93
C GLY A 134 -16.23 -12.52 -10.15
N ILE A 135 -15.50 -11.42 -9.99
CA ILE A 135 -14.65 -10.81 -10.99
C ILE A 135 -13.27 -11.49 -10.96
N HIS A 136 -12.88 -12.09 -12.08
CA HIS A 136 -11.55 -12.69 -12.26
C HIS A 136 -10.62 -11.68 -12.94
N ARG A 137 -9.39 -11.56 -12.42
CA ARG A 137 -8.33 -10.68 -12.93
C ARG A 137 -7.02 -11.46 -13.06
N PRO A 138 -6.92 -12.41 -14.01
CA PRO A 138 -5.71 -13.22 -14.21
C PRO A 138 -4.52 -12.41 -14.75
N ASP A 139 -4.79 -11.21 -15.29
CA ASP A 139 -3.83 -10.31 -15.93
C ASP A 139 -3.16 -9.32 -14.94
N VAL A 140 -3.62 -9.27 -13.70
CA VAL A 140 -3.05 -8.38 -12.68
C VAL A 140 -1.85 -9.05 -12.01
N GLY A 141 -0.65 -8.55 -12.32
CA GLY A 141 0.59 -9.02 -11.71
C GLY A 141 0.93 -8.36 -10.36
N HIS A 142 0.40 -7.16 -10.10
CA HIS A 142 0.63 -6.42 -8.86
C HIS A 142 -0.65 -5.74 -8.37
N LEU A 143 -1.05 -6.09 -7.14
CA LEU A 143 -2.18 -5.49 -6.45
C LEU A 143 -1.69 -4.44 -5.46
N LEU A 144 -2.26 -3.23 -5.48
CA LEU A 144 -1.94 -2.21 -4.48
C LEU A 144 -2.51 -2.60 -3.11
N ILE A 145 -1.62 -2.68 -2.13
CA ILE A 145 -1.95 -2.98 -0.72
C ILE A 145 -2.06 -1.69 0.08
N GLU A 146 -1.09 -0.79 -0.07
CA GLU A 146 -1.11 0.50 0.61
C GLU A 146 -0.44 1.59 -0.23
N GLY A 147 -0.99 2.80 -0.17
CA GLY A 147 -0.53 3.98 -0.90
C GLY A 147 -1.55 4.52 -1.91
N HIS A 148 -2.84 4.27 -1.69
CA HIS A 148 -3.93 4.69 -2.57
C HIS A 148 -3.89 6.19 -2.90
N SER A 149 -3.73 7.06 -1.90
CA SER A 149 -3.62 8.50 -2.13
C SER A 149 -2.34 8.88 -2.89
N ARG A 150 -1.23 8.17 -2.65
CA ARG A 150 0.07 8.42 -3.29
C ARG A 150 0.03 8.07 -4.78
N ILE A 151 -0.49 6.90 -5.15
CA ILE A 151 -0.58 6.51 -6.56
C ILE A 151 -1.57 7.40 -7.34
N ARG A 152 -2.71 7.76 -6.73
CA ARG A 152 -3.70 8.66 -7.32
C ARG A 152 -3.10 10.04 -7.57
N TYR A 153 -2.42 10.63 -6.58
CA TYR A 153 -1.82 11.93 -6.79
C TYR A 153 -0.62 11.89 -7.75
N MET A 154 0.17 10.81 -7.73
CA MET A 154 1.24 10.59 -8.72
C MET A 154 0.67 10.48 -10.15
N ASN A 155 -0.46 9.81 -10.36
CA ASN A 155 -1.16 9.78 -11.65
C ASN A 155 -1.48 11.19 -12.16
N ALA A 156 -2.06 12.03 -11.30
CA ALA A 156 -2.34 13.43 -11.60
C ALA A 156 -1.07 14.25 -11.94
N LEU A 157 0.00 14.07 -11.17
CA LEU A 157 1.27 14.78 -11.40
C LEU A 157 1.97 14.29 -12.68
N SER A 158 1.92 13.01 -12.99
CA SER A 158 2.47 12.41 -14.21
C SER A 158 1.81 13.02 -15.44
N HIS A 159 0.47 13.11 -15.46
CA HIS A 159 -0.27 13.74 -16.55
C HIS A 159 0.09 15.23 -16.76
N ARG A 160 0.61 15.89 -15.71
CA ARG A 160 1.04 17.29 -15.72
C ARG A 160 2.54 17.47 -15.93
N GLY A 161 3.28 16.40 -16.18
CA GLY A 161 4.75 16.44 -16.35
C GLY A 161 5.51 16.81 -15.07
N LYS A 162 4.93 16.55 -13.89
CA LYS A 162 5.49 16.91 -12.57
C LYS A 162 5.91 15.70 -11.73
N ALA A 163 5.54 14.49 -12.11
CA ALA A 163 6.01 13.29 -11.41
C ALA A 163 7.51 13.07 -11.68
N ALA A 164 8.24 12.63 -10.66
CA ALA A 164 9.59 12.11 -10.84
C ALA A 164 9.54 10.87 -11.73
N PRO A 165 10.57 10.59 -12.55
CA PRO A 165 10.54 9.47 -13.50
C PRO A 165 10.59 8.09 -12.85
N TYR A 166 11.07 8.00 -11.61
CA TYR A 166 11.28 6.75 -10.88
C TYR A 166 10.83 6.88 -9.43
N HIS A 167 10.34 5.77 -8.88
CA HIS A 167 9.87 5.70 -7.51
C HIS A 167 10.23 4.37 -6.86
N ASN A 168 10.50 4.40 -5.55
CA ASN A 168 10.69 3.19 -4.77
C ASN A 168 9.35 2.53 -4.49
N VAL A 169 9.28 1.21 -4.62
CA VAL A 169 8.08 0.38 -4.40
C VAL A 169 8.46 -0.79 -3.51
N PHE A 170 7.65 -1.07 -2.48
CA PHE A 170 7.73 -2.34 -1.76
C PHE A 170 6.86 -3.39 -2.47
N ILE A 171 7.45 -4.56 -2.68
CA ILE A 171 6.77 -5.70 -3.30
C ILE A 171 6.71 -6.81 -2.26
N LEU A 172 5.50 -7.12 -1.82
CA LEU A 172 5.16 -8.25 -0.98
C LEU A 172 5.00 -9.50 -1.83
N ARG A 173 5.40 -10.63 -1.27
CA ARG A 173 5.15 -11.97 -1.81
C ARG A 173 4.66 -12.87 -0.69
N THR A 174 3.77 -13.80 -1.02
CA THR A 174 3.22 -14.80 -0.09
C THR A 174 3.29 -16.16 -0.77
N THR A 175 3.53 -17.21 0.02
CA THR A 175 3.45 -18.59 -0.47
C THR A 175 2.02 -19.14 -0.39
N LYS A 176 1.17 -18.50 0.41
CA LYS A 176 -0.21 -18.92 0.72
C LYS A 176 -1.29 -18.30 -0.21
N ALA A 177 -0.93 -17.73 -1.37
CA ALA A 177 -1.91 -17.25 -2.37
C ALA A 177 -2.51 -18.40 -3.21
N GLY A 178 -3.21 -19.31 -2.54
CA GLY A 178 -3.91 -20.47 -3.13
C GLY A 178 -5.25 -20.72 -2.45
#